data_AF-A0A944KAJ7-F1
#
_entry.id   AF-A0A944KAJ7-F1
#
_cell.length_a   1.000
_cell.length_b   1.000
_cell.length_c   1.000
_cell.angle_alpha   90.00
_cell.angle_beta   90.00
_cell.angle_gamma   90.00
#
_symmetry.space_group_name_H-M   'P 1'
#
loop_
_entity.id
_entity.type
_entity.pdbx_description
1 polymer ?
#
loop_
_entity_poly.entity_id
_entity_poly.type
_entity_poly.pdbx_seq_one_letter_code
_entity_poly.pdbx_strand_id
1 'polypeptide(L)' 'MLSAAEAAIDDAAEDEAQRERNRAELYAPPRAAGPGGRRVRPPPAARLDQSGAQALMAQLAAEDTQLAGRRTG' A
#
# COMPACT_ATOMS: atom_id res chain seq x y z
N MET A 1 8.52 2.69 -14.42
CA MET A 1 7.17 3.02 -13.93
C MET A 1 7.22 2.86 -12.42
N LEU A 2 6.95 3.93 -11.66
CA LEU A 2 6.84 3.87 -10.20
C LEU A 2 5.51 3.21 -9.83
N SER A 3 5.47 2.51 -8.70
CA SER A 3 4.20 1.96 -8.18
C SER A 3 3.21 3.10 -7.90
N ALA A 4 1.91 2.88 -8.11
CA ALA A 4 0.88 3.90 -7.83
C ALA A 4 0.92 4.41 -6.38
N ALA A 5 1.36 3.56 -5.44
CA ALA A 5 1.56 3.92 -4.04
C ALA A 5 2.81 4.79 -3.82
N GLU A 6 3.91 4.54 -4.54
CA GLU A 6 5.14 5.35 -4.47
C GLU A 6 4.89 6.74 -5.04
N ALA A 7 4.16 6.84 -6.16
CA ALA A 7 3.79 8.10 -6.77
C ALA A 7 2.93 8.98 -5.84
N ALA A 8 1.96 8.39 -5.14
CA ALA A 8 1.12 9.14 -4.19
C ALA A 8 1.90 9.68 -2.98
N ILE A 9 2.94 8.97 -2.54
CA ILE A 9 3.81 9.40 -1.42
C ILE A 9 4.75 10.53 -1.86
N ASP A 10 5.28 10.44 -3.08
CA ASP A 10 6.16 11.46 -3.65
C ASP A 10 5.37 12.73 -4.03
N ASP A 11 4.13 12.60 -4.53
CA ASP A 11 3.25 13.72 -4.87
C ASP A 11 2.75 14.48 -3.62
N ALA A 12 2.64 13.80 -2.48
CA ALA A 12 2.29 14.41 -1.20
C ALA A 12 3.47 15.15 -0.53
N ALA A 13 4.69 15.02 -1.05
CA ALA A 13 5.87 15.64 -0.47
C ALA A 13 6.00 17.12 -0.88
N GLU A 14 6.21 17.98 0.13
CA GLU A 14 6.31 19.44 -0.07
C GLU A 14 7.62 19.86 -0.76
N ASP A 15 8.70 19.09 -0.59
CA ASP A 15 10.01 19.37 -1.16
C ASP A 15 10.78 18.09 -1.58
N GLU A 16 11.90 18.27 -2.29
CA GLU A 16 12.73 17.15 -2.75
C GLU A 16 13.40 16.41 -1.58
N ALA A 17 13.79 17.13 -0.53
CA ALA A 17 14.38 16.53 0.65
C ALA A 17 13.41 15.57 1.36
N GLN A 18 12.10 15.89 1.32
CA GLN A 18 11.04 15.07 1.86
C GLN A 18 10.78 13.84 0.99
N ARG A 19 10.84 13.96 -0.34
CA ARG A 19 10.80 12.80 -1.25
C ARG A 19 11.93 11.82 -0.96
N GLU A 20 13.15 12.33 -0.79
CA GLU A 20 14.30 11.49 -0.45
C GLU A 20 14.14 10.78 0.90
N ARG A 21 13.64 11.49 1.92
CA ARG A 21 13.32 10.88 3.24
C ARG A 21 12.26 9.79 3.11
N ASN A 22 11.16 10.08 2.40
CA ASN A 22 10.08 9.14 2.18
C ASN A 22 10.57 7.87 1.48
N ARG A 23 11.40 8.00 0.43
CA ARG A 23 12.00 6.86 -0.28
C ARG A 23 12.96 6.08 0.61
N ALA A 24 13.79 6.77 1.39
CA ALA A 24 14.70 6.13 2.32
C ALA A 24 13.95 5.29 3.36
N GLU A 25 12.81 5.78 3.87
CA GLU A 25 11.96 5.04 4.80
C GLU A 25 11.22 3.89 4.13
N LEU A 26 10.71 4.08 2.91
CA LEU A 26 9.94 3.08 2.18
C LEU A 26 10.77 1.84 1.84
N TYR A 27 12.05 2.03 1.49
CA TYR A 27 12.97 0.94 1.18
C TYR A 27 13.89 0.57 2.35
N ALA A 28 13.75 1.22 3.50
CA ALA A 28 14.50 0.83 4.68
C ALA A 28 14.12 -0.59 5.08
N PRO A 29 15.09 -1.43 5.47
CA PRO A 29 14.77 -2.70 6.10
C PRO A 29 13.91 -2.44 7.34
N PRO A 30 12.92 -3.31 7.63
CA PRO A 30 12.08 -3.15 8.80
C PRO A 30 12.97 -3.06 10.03
N ARG A 31 12.76 -2.01 10.84
CA ARG A 31 13.58 -1.78 12.04
C ARG A 31 13.52 -3.03 12.90
N ALA A 32 14.68 -3.66 13.10
CA ALA A 32 14.77 -4.81 13.99
C ALA A 32 14.22 -4.39 15.35
N ALA A 33 13.18 -5.09 15.81
CA ALA A 33 12.68 -4.91 17.17
C ALA A 33 13.85 -5.27 18.10
N GLY A 34 14.49 -4.26 18.69
CA GLY A 34 15.63 -4.46 19.59
C GLY A 34 15.28 -5.42 20.74
N PRO A 35 16.29 -6.00 21.40
CA PRO A 35 16.09 -6.90 22.53
C PRO A 35 15.47 -6.12 23.70
N GLY A 36 14.14 -6.06 23.75
CA GLY A 36 13.39 -5.24 24.72
C GLY A 36 12.12 -4.60 24.15
N GLY A 37 11.89 -4.68 22.84
CA GLY A 37 10.60 -4.31 22.24
C GLY A 37 9.50 -5.20 22.84
N ARG A 38 8.74 -4.64 23.80
CA ARG A 38 7.50 -5.24 24.30
C ARG A 38 6.74 -5.71 23.07
N ARG A 39 6.50 -7.02 22.95
CA ARG A 39 5.71 -7.61 21.84
C ARG A 39 4.33 -6.97 21.94
N VAL A 40 4.14 -5.83 21.28
CA VAL A 40 2.83 -5.25 21.05
C VAL A 40 2.21 -6.25 20.11
N ARG A 41 1.47 -7.20 20.67
CA ARG A 41 0.61 -8.06 19.88
C ARG A 41 -0.22 -7.09 19.05
N PRO A 42 -0.06 -7.08 17.71
CA PRO A 42 -0.86 -6.19 16.89
C PRO A 42 -2.32 -6.48 17.26
N PRO A 43 -3.18 -5.43 17.36
CA PRO A 43 -4.60 -5.67 17.50
C PRO A 43 -5.00 -6.68 16.43
N PRO A 44 -5.92 -7.63 16.70
CA PRO A 44 -6.33 -8.58 15.68
C PRO A 44 -6.70 -7.75 14.45
N ALA A 45 -5.84 -7.81 13.42
CA ALA A 45 -6.12 -7.17 12.16
C ALA A 45 -7.54 -7.61 11.82
N ALA A 46 -8.44 -6.67 11.50
CA ALA A 46 -9.78 -7.00 11.06
C ALA A 46 -9.61 -8.06 9.98
N ARG A 47 -9.81 -9.32 10.35
CA ARG A 47 -9.43 -10.43 9.48
C ARG A 47 -10.39 -10.29 8.33
N LEU A 48 -9.86 -10.13 7.13
CA LEU A 48 -10.69 -10.17 5.95
C LEU A 48 -11.38 -11.53 5.98
N ASP A 49 -12.67 -11.54 6.29
CA ASP A 49 -13.45 -12.76 6.23
C ASP A 49 -13.63 -13.14 4.75
N GLN A 50 -14.05 -14.37 4.51
CA GLN A 50 -14.15 -14.88 3.15
C GLN A 50 -15.11 -14.04 2.29
N SER A 51 -16.16 -13.48 2.90
CA SER A 51 -17.08 -12.53 2.26
C SER A 51 -16.39 -11.22 1.88
N GLY A 52 -15.56 -10.65 2.75
CA GLY A 52 -14.78 -9.45 2.49
C GLY A 52 -13.77 -9.67 1.37
N ALA A 53 -13.15 -10.86 1.31
CA ALA A 53 -12.26 -11.24 0.22
C ALA A 53 -13.01 -11.32 -1.12
N GLN A 54 -14.20 -11.93 -1.15
CA GLN A 54 -15.03 -12.02 -2.35
C GLN A 54 -15.50 -10.64 -2.81
N ALA A 55 -15.91 -9.77 -1.88
CA ALA A 55 -16.31 -8.40 -2.19
C ALA A 55 -15.16 -7.59 -2.81
N LEU A 56 -13.95 -7.74 -2.27
CA LEU A 56 -12.75 -7.10 -2.81
C LEU A 56 -12.44 -7.60 -4.23
N MET A 57 -12.50 -8.91 -4.46
CA MET A 57 -12.28 -9.50 -5.80
C MET A 57 -13.33 -9.06 -6.80
N ALA A 58 -14.59 -8.90 -6.38
CA ALA A 58 -15.66 -8.39 -7.24
C ALA A 58 -15.44 -6.92 -7.64
N GLN A 59 -14.93 -6.08 -6.73
CA GLN A 59 -14.58 -4.69 -7.03
C GLN A 59 -13.42 -4.62 -8.03
N LEU A 60 -12.37 -5.42 -7.82
CA LEU A 60 -11.23 -5.53 -8.73
C LEU A 60 -11.65 -5.99 -10.14
N ALA A 61 -12.54 -6.99 -10.24
CA ALA A 61 -13.04 -7.44 -11.53
C ALA A 61 -13.86 -6.35 -12.25
N ALA A 62 -14.65 -5.57 -11.52
CA ALA A 62 -15.39 -4.45 -12.08
C ALA A 62 -14.44 -3.35 -12.60
N GLU A 63 -13.40 -3.00 -11.86
CA GLU A 63 -12.38 -2.04 -12.32
C GLU A 63 -11.62 -2.53 -13.55
N ASP A 64 -11.25 -3.81 -13.60
CA ASP A 64 -10.55 -4.40 -14.74
C ASP A 64 -11.39 -4.34 -16.02
N THR A 65 -12.71 -4.58 -15.92
CA THR A 65 -13.62 -4.43 -17.08
C THR A 65 -13.72 -2.98 -17.56
N GLN A 66 -13.72 -1.99 -16.67
CA GLN A 66 -13.74 -0.58 -17.05
C GLN A 66 -12.43 -0.13 -17.71
N LEU A 67 -11.30 -0.63 -17.22
CA LEU A 67 -9.97 -0.39 -17.80
C LEU A 67 -9.82 -1.08 -19.17
N ALA A 68 -10.28 -2.31 -19.31
CA ALA A 68 -10.26 -3.04 -20.57
C ALA A 68 -11.15 -2.36 -21.62
N GLY A 69 -12.34 -1.89 -21.25
CA GLY A 69 -13.26 -1.19 -22.15
C GLY A 69 -12.76 0.18 -22.65
N ARG A 70 -11.91 0.87 -21.88
CA ARG A 70 -11.31 2.15 -22.27
C ARG A 70 -10.13 2.02 -23.25
N ARG A 71 -9.51 0.85 -23.35
CA ARG A 71 -8.31 0.63 -24.17
C ARG A 71 -8.62 0.22 -25.62
N THR A 72 -9.89 -0.09 -25.92
CA THR A 72 -10.37 -0.44 -27.26
C THR A 72 -11.23 0.67 -27.92
N GLY A 73 -11.17 1.90 -27.41
CA GLY A 73 -11.79 3.08 -28.04
C GLY A 73 -10.78 3.89 -28.83
#